data_AF-A0A811MPD2-F1
#
_entry.id   AF-A0A811MPD2-F1
#
_cell.length_a   1.000
_cell.length_b   1.000
_cell.length_c   1.000
_cell.angle_alpha   90.00
_cell.angle_beta   90.00
_cell.angle_gamma   90.00
#
_symmetry.space_group_name_H-M   'P 1'
#
loop_
_entity.id
_entity.type
_entity.pdbx_description
1 polymer ?
#
loop_
_entity_poly.entity_id
_entity_poly.type
_entity_poly.pdbx_seq_one_letter_code
_entity_poly.pdbx_strand_id
1 'polypeptide(L)'
;MESPTSTASRPDYYDFLDRMRRPAAADLFRSIKSFLVSFSFHEPNAEEDGSKVQAFLAEMESAIRDHPLWANATSQEIDHALEGLEKYIMTKLFDRTFGTSTEDAVTDMEISEKIGLLQQFVKPHHLDIPKVLHNEASWLLAVKELQKINSFKAPHEKLLCIMSCCQVINNLLLNISMSNDRTLSGADEFLPILIYITIKANPPQLHSNLKFVQLFRRETKLISEVEYYLTNLISAKMFIIDVNARSLSMEESEFQKHMELARLATQVSVASPSSSQAPPHLQGQIRRKLIWQGTAAVS
;
A
#
# COMPACT_ATOMS: atom_id res chain seq x y z
N MET A 1 21.42 -4.32 -15.83
CA MET A 1 21.13 -5.33 -14.78
C MET A 1 19.66 -5.18 -14.46
N GLU A 2 18.87 -6.17 -14.89
CA GLU A 2 17.41 -6.16 -14.78
C GLU A 2 17.00 -6.21 -13.30
N SER A 3 16.09 -5.32 -12.92
CA SER A 3 15.46 -5.31 -11.60
C SER A 3 14.56 -6.54 -11.45
N PRO A 4 14.56 -7.23 -10.29
CA PRO A 4 13.64 -8.33 -10.04
C PRO A 4 12.24 -7.76 -9.76
N THR A 5 11.53 -7.36 -10.80
CA THR A 5 10.10 -7.07 -10.73
C THR A 5 9.36 -8.36 -10.36
N SER A 6 8.71 -8.38 -9.19
CA SER A 6 7.33 -8.87 -8.97
C SER A 6 6.87 -10.03 -9.90
N THR A 7 7.65 -11.10 -10.00
CA THR A 7 7.29 -12.29 -10.78
C THR A 7 6.82 -13.43 -9.90
N ALA A 8 7.12 -13.44 -8.59
CA ALA A 8 6.71 -14.52 -7.70
C ALA A 8 5.17 -14.56 -7.48
N SER A 9 4.49 -13.42 -7.36
CA SER A 9 3.04 -13.40 -7.06
C SER A 9 2.12 -13.72 -8.24
N ARG A 10 2.62 -13.66 -9.49
CA ARG A 10 1.82 -13.88 -10.70
C ARG A 10 1.52 -15.37 -10.96
N PRO A 11 2.50 -16.29 -10.95
CA PRO A 11 2.28 -17.72 -11.13
C PRO A 11 1.29 -18.30 -10.11
N ASP A 12 1.45 -17.91 -8.84
CA ASP A 12 0.67 -18.45 -7.71
C ASP A 12 -0.83 -18.11 -7.80
N TYR A 13 -1.15 -16.87 -8.22
CA TYR A 13 -2.54 -16.47 -8.42
C TYR A 13 -3.20 -17.21 -9.60
N TYR A 14 -2.47 -17.42 -10.70
CA TYR A 14 -3.02 -18.15 -11.85
C TYR A 14 -3.16 -19.65 -11.57
N ASP A 15 -2.28 -20.25 -10.77
CA ASP A 15 -2.42 -21.64 -10.32
C ASP A 15 -3.68 -21.80 -9.45
N PHE A 16 -3.89 -20.89 -8.49
CA PHE A 16 -5.14 -20.86 -7.71
C PHE A 16 -6.37 -20.80 -8.63
N LEU A 17 -6.39 -19.87 -9.59
CA LEU A 17 -7.52 -19.74 -10.52
C LEU A 17 -7.71 -20.99 -11.39
N ASP A 18 -6.63 -21.64 -11.83
CA ASP A 18 -6.70 -22.90 -12.59
C ASP A 18 -7.33 -24.02 -11.77
N ARG A 19 -6.85 -24.23 -10.53
CA ARG A 19 -7.43 -25.23 -9.62
C ARG A 19 -8.90 -24.95 -9.35
N MET A 20 -9.28 -23.69 -9.14
CA MET A 20 -10.68 -23.28 -8.89
C MET A 20 -11.60 -23.41 -10.11
N ARG A 21 -11.06 -23.53 -11.33
CA ARG A 21 -11.85 -23.82 -12.54
C ARG A 21 -12.18 -25.31 -12.69
N ARG A 22 -11.51 -26.20 -11.96
CA ARG A 22 -11.74 -27.64 -12.06
C ARG A 22 -13.13 -27.99 -11.53
N PRO A 23 -13.86 -28.92 -12.17
CA PRO A 23 -15.18 -29.34 -11.69
C PRO A 23 -15.16 -29.84 -10.23
N ALA A 24 -14.06 -30.46 -9.82
CA ALA A 24 -13.86 -30.92 -8.44
C ALA A 24 -13.80 -29.79 -7.40
N ALA A 25 -13.53 -28.54 -7.79
CA ALA A 25 -13.54 -27.37 -6.90
C ALA A 25 -14.88 -26.61 -6.89
N ALA A 26 -15.92 -27.14 -7.54
CA ALA A 26 -17.18 -26.42 -7.75
C ALA A 26 -17.86 -25.98 -6.45
N ASP A 27 -17.78 -26.78 -5.39
CA ASP A 27 -18.39 -26.46 -4.10
C ASP A 27 -17.64 -25.32 -3.39
N LEU A 28 -16.30 -25.33 -3.41
CA LEU A 28 -15.47 -24.22 -2.91
C LEU A 28 -15.79 -22.93 -3.67
N PHE A 29 -15.88 -22.99 -5.00
CA PHE A 29 -16.20 -21.80 -5.79
C PHE A 29 -17.63 -21.30 -5.56
N ARG A 30 -18.59 -22.20 -5.33
CA ARG A 30 -19.97 -21.83 -4.95
C ARG A 30 -19.98 -21.15 -3.58
N SER A 31 -19.20 -21.64 -2.62
CA SER A 31 -19.03 -21.01 -1.31
C SER A 31 -18.52 -19.58 -1.44
N ILE A 32 -17.43 -19.35 -2.19
CA ILE A 32 -16.88 -18.01 -2.45
C ILE A 32 -17.92 -17.08 -3.10
N LYS A 33 -18.67 -17.57 -4.09
CA LYS A 33 -19.72 -16.77 -4.74
C LYS A 33 -20.83 -16.40 -3.75
N SER A 34 -21.30 -17.36 -2.95
CA SER A 34 -22.32 -17.14 -1.93
C SER A 34 -21.85 -16.11 -0.90
N PHE A 35 -20.60 -16.24 -0.45
CA PHE A 35 -19.97 -15.28 0.44
C PHE A 35 -19.94 -13.87 -0.15
N LEU A 36 -19.47 -13.70 -1.39
CA LEU A 36 -19.45 -12.38 -2.06
C LEU A 36 -20.85 -11.76 -2.21
N VAL A 37 -21.85 -12.57 -2.56
CA VAL A 37 -23.25 -12.11 -2.66
C VAL A 37 -23.78 -11.69 -1.29
N SER A 38 -23.34 -12.35 -0.20
CA SER A 38 -23.83 -12.06 1.14
C SER A 38 -23.59 -10.61 1.59
N PHE A 39 -22.55 -9.94 1.07
CA PHE A 39 -22.27 -8.52 1.35
C PHE A 39 -23.32 -7.57 0.80
N SER A 40 -24.11 -7.97 -0.19
CA SER A 40 -25.19 -7.12 -0.73
C SER A 40 -26.41 -7.02 0.19
N PHE A 41 -26.48 -7.82 1.27
CA PHE A 41 -27.62 -7.86 2.18
C PHE A 41 -27.51 -6.89 3.37
N HIS A 42 -26.36 -6.24 3.57
CA HIS A 42 -26.15 -5.28 4.65
C HIS A 42 -25.36 -4.05 4.17
N GLU A 43 -25.52 -2.95 4.90
CA GLU A 43 -24.81 -1.70 4.63
C GLU A 43 -23.28 -1.87 4.76
N PRO A 44 -22.46 -1.16 3.97
CA PRO A 44 -21.01 -1.20 4.09
C PRO A 44 -20.54 -0.75 5.48
N ASN A 45 -19.75 -1.59 6.14
CA ASN A 45 -19.04 -1.27 7.38
C ASN A 45 -17.71 -2.02 7.36
N ALA A 46 -16.59 -1.31 7.34
CA ALA A 46 -15.28 -1.91 7.08
C ALA A 46 -14.86 -2.89 8.19
N GLU A 47 -15.18 -2.58 9.45
CA GLU A 47 -14.82 -3.37 10.62
C GLU A 47 -15.64 -4.67 10.69
N GLU A 48 -16.95 -4.59 10.46
CA GLU A 48 -17.82 -5.76 10.38
C GLU A 48 -17.51 -6.62 9.14
N ASP A 49 -17.28 -5.97 7.99
CA ASP A 49 -16.90 -6.66 6.76
C ASP A 49 -15.53 -7.33 6.91
N GLY A 50 -14.57 -6.69 7.58
CA GLY A 50 -13.28 -7.27 7.94
C GLY A 50 -13.44 -8.54 8.78
N SER A 51 -14.26 -8.48 9.84
CA SER A 51 -14.54 -9.63 10.70
C SER A 51 -15.15 -10.79 9.91
N LYS A 52 -16.09 -10.52 8.99
CA LYS A 52 -16.70 -11.53 8.10
C LYS A 52 -15.68 -12.13 7.14
N VAL A 53 -14.79 -11.31 6.58
CA VAL A 53 -13.71 -11.77 5.69
C VAL A 53 -12.73 -12.67 6.43
N GLN A 54 -12.27 -12.30 7.64
CA GLN A 54 -11.35 -13.15 8.41
C GLN A 54 -11.96 -14.51 8.74
N ALA A 55 -13.21 -14.52 9.22
CA ALA A 55 -13.93 -15.77 9.52
C ALA A 55 -14.04 -16.67 8.28
N PHE A 56 -14.38 -16.09 7.13
CA PHE A 56 -14.48 -16.84 5.87
C PHE A 56 -13.13 -17.35 5.37
N LEU A 57 -12.06 -16.57 5.48
CA LEU A 57 -10.71 -17.01 5.10
C LEU A 57 -10.24 -18.19 5.98
N ALA A 58 -10.55 -18.18 7.28
CA ALA A 58 -10.25 -19.28 8.19
C ALA A 58 -11.07 -20.55 7.86
N GLU A 59 -12.36 -20.41 7.55
CA GLU A 59 -13.21 -21.53 7.10
C GLU A 59 -12.66 -22.14 5.81
N MET A 60 -12.35 -21.29 4.82
CA MET A 60 -11.81 -21.72 3.54
C MET A 60 -10.41 -22.32 3.66
N GLU A 61 -9.61 -21.89 4.63
CA GLU A 61 -8.33 -22.52 4.94
C GLU A 61 -8.51 -23.97 5.36
N SER A 62 -9.43 -24.25 6.30
CA SER A 62 -9.75 -25.64 6.67
C SER A 62 -10.26 -26.42 5.46
N ALA A 63 -11.20 -25.85 4.71
CA ALA A 63 -11.81 -26.51 3.55
C ALA A 63 -10.79 -26.84 2.46
N ILE A 64 -9.83 -25.95 2.18
CA ILE A 64 -8.77 -26.17 1.18
C ILE A 64 -7.79 -27.24 1.66
N ARG A 65 -7.39 -27.22 2.93
CA ARG A 65 -6.46 -28.21 3.51
C ARG A 65 -7.01 -29.64 3.43
N ASP A 66 -8.32 -29.80 3.63
CA ASP A 66 -8.99 -31.10 3.61
C ASP A 66 -9.45 -31.51 2.19
N HIS A 67 -9.27 -30.64 1.18
CA HIS A 67 -9.80 -30.87 -0.16
C HIS A 67 -8.95 -31.86 -0.97
N PRO A 68 -9.55 -32.82 -1.71
CA PRO A 68 -8.81 -33.79 -2.53
C PRO A 68 -7.85 -33.18 -3.55
N LEU A 69 -8.16 -31.98 -4.08
CA LEU A 69 -7.27 -31.26 -5.00
C LEU A 69 -5.96 -30.75 -4.37
N TRP A 70 -5.90 -30.68 -3.04
CA TRP A 70 -4.71 -30.29 -2.27
C TRP A 70 -4.15 -31.42 -1.40
N ALA A 71 -4.63 -32.67 -1.58
CA ALA A 71 -4.20 -33.82 -0.77
C ALA A 71 -2.68 -34.05 -0.76
N ASN A 72 -1.99 -33.70 -1.87
CA ASN A 72 -0.54 -33.82 -2.02
C ASN A 72 0.17 -32.46 -2.07
N ALA A 73 -0.52 -31.37 -1.74
CA ALA A 73 0.05 -30.04 -1.78
C ALA A 73 0.94 -29.81 -0.54
N THR A 74 2.07 -29.15 -0.75
CA THR A 74 2.94 -28.67 0.32
C THR A 74 2.26 -27.54 1.11
N SER A 75 2.73 -27.27 2.33
CA SER A 75 2.27 -26.12 3.12
C SER A 75 2.43 -24.79 2.37
N GLN A 76 3.47 -24.67 1.53
CA GLN A 76 3.70 -23.47 0.71
C GLN A 76 2.66 -23.34 -0.41
N GLU A 77 2.32 -24.41 -1.12
CA GLU A 77 1.28 -24.38 -2.16
C GLU A 77 -0.10 -24.08 -1.59
N ILE A 78 -0.41 -24.60 -0.40
CA ILE A 78 -1.64 -24.26 0.32
C ILE A 78 -1.64 -22.77 0.65
N ASP A 79 -0.52 -22.25 1.16
CA ASP A 79 -0.42 -20.85 1.51
C ASP A 79 -0.57 -19.92 0.30
N HIS A 80 0.07 -20.25 -0.83
CA HIS A 80 -0.09 -19.54 -2.09
C HIS A 80 -1.54 -19.56 -2.58
N ALA A 81 -2.26 -20.69 -2.44
CA ALA A 81 -3.67 -20.77 -2.77
C ALA A 81 -4.54 -19.86 -1.89
N LEU A 82 -4.21 -19.74 -0.60
CA LEU A 82 -4.91 -18.83 0.33
C LEU A 82 -4.60 -17.35 0.06
N GLU A 83 -3.38 -17.01 -0.39
CA GLU A 83 -3.09 -15.67 -0.91
C GLU A 83 -3.88 -15.37 -2.19
N GLY A 84 -4.03 -16.37 -3.07
CA GLY A 84 -4.87 -16.28 -4.24
C GLY A 84 -6.34 -16.05 -3.91
N LEU A 85 -6.85 -16.72 -2.88
CA LEU A 85 -8.19 -16.54 -2.33
C LEU A 85 -8.40 -15.13 -1.77
N GLU A 86 -7.51 -14.65 -0.90
CA GLU A 86 -7.52 -13.28 -0.35
C GLU A 86 -7.56 -12.27 -1.49
N LYS A 87 -6.64 -12.41 -2.46
CA LYS A 87 -6.57 -11.54 -3.64
C LYS A 87 -7.86 -11.54 -4.44
N TYR A 88 -8.45 -12.71 -4.70
CA TYR A 88 -9.69 -12.82 -5.46
C TYR A 88 -10.85 -12.12 -4.76
N ILE A 89 -11.06 -12.40 -3.48
CA ILE A 89 -12.16 -11.83 -2.68
C ILE A 89 -11.98 -10.33 -2.54
N MET A 90 -10.80 -9.88 -2.12
CA MET A 90 -10.57 -8.46 -1.84
C MET A 90 -10.57 -7.60 -3.09
N THR A 91 -10.20 -8.16 -4.25
CA THR A 91 -10.37 -7.44 -5.53
C THR A 91 -11.84 -7.21 -5.87
N LYS A 92 -12.73 -8.15 -5.52
CA LYS A 92 -14.19 -8.02 -5.76
C LYS A 92 -14.88 -7.13 -4.74
N LEU A 93 -14.40 -7.13 -3.50
CA LEU A 93 -14.96 -6.31 -2.41
C LEU A 93 -14.32 -4.93 -2.30
N PHE A 94 -13.26 -4.62 -3.05
CA PHE A 94 -12.45 -3.41 -2.87
C PHE A 94 -13.27 -2.12 -2.81
N ASP A 95 -14.18 -1.91 -3.76
CA ASP A 95 -14.95 -0.66 -3.86
C ASP A 95 -15.98 -0.52 -2.71
N ARG A 96 -16.27 -1.61 -1.99
CA ARG A 96 -17.12 -1.64 -0.79
C ARG A 96 -16.32 -1.44 0.50
N THR A 97 -15.08 -1.90 0.55
CA THR A 97 -14.30 -2.02 1.80
C THR A 97 -13.17 -1.02 1.93
N PHE A 98 -12.73 -0.37 0.84
CA PHE A 98 -11.62 0.56 0.85
C PHE A 98 -12.10 2.02 0.88
N GLY A 99 -11.82 2.72 1.99
CA GLY A 99 -12.04 4.17 2.11
C GLY A 99 -13.50 4.60 1.91
N THR A 100 -14.46 3.78 2.35
CA THR A 100 -15.89 4.01 2.10
C THR A 100 -16.57 4.91 3.12
N SER A 101 -15.97 5.10 4.30
CA SER A 101 -16.46 6.07 5.28
C SER A 101 -16.07 7.50 4.89
N THR A 102 -16.98 8.46 5.09
CA THR A 102 -16.69 9.88 4.96
C THR A 102 -15.60 10.33 5.94
N GLU A 103 -15.53 9.73 7.13
CA GLU A 103 -14.51 10.02 8.13
C GLU A 103 -13.11 9.59 7.67
N ASP A 104 -13.01 8.40 7.04
CA ASP A 104 -11.75 7.91 6.47
C ASP A 104 -11.28 8.83 5.33
N ALA A 105 -12.20 9.29 4.47
CA ALA A 105 -11.89 10.21 3.38
C ALA A 105 -11.42 11.60 3.88
N VAL A 106 -12.05 12.14 4.92
CA VAL A 106 -11.61 13.40 5.56
C VAL A 106 -10.23 13.23 6.18
N THR A 107 -10.01 12.14 6.92
CA THR A 107 -8.73 11.84 7.55
C THR A 107 -7.61 11.71 6.51
N ASP A 108 -7.86 11.02 5.40
CA ASP A 108 -6.90 10.89 4.30
C ASP A 108 -6.54 12.23 3.65
N MET A 109 -7.53 13.10 3.46
CA MET A 109 -7.33 14.44 2.90
C MET A 109 -6.48 15.29 3.84
N GLU A 110 -6.82 15.35 5.14
CA GLU A 110 -6.07 16.10 6.15
C GLU A 110 -4.61 15.63 6.25
N ILE A 111 -4.38 14.31 6.25
CA ILE A 111 -3.03 13.74 6.28
C ILE A 111 -2.27 14.12 5.01
N SER A 112 -2.89 14.01 3.83
CA SER A 112 -2.21 14.31 2.57
C SER A 112 -1.83 15.79 2.45
N GLU A 113 -2.72 16.69 2.87
CA GLU A 113 -2.45 18.13 2.93
C GLU A 113 -1.33 18.45 3.92
N LYS A 114 -1.40 17.88 5.14
CA LYS A 114 -0.38 18.05 6.17
C LYS A 114 0.99 17.58 5.66
N ILE A 115 1.07 16.40 5.06
CA ILE A 115 2.31 15.90 4.45
C ILE A 115 2.79 16.84 3.35
N GLY A 116 1.90 17.31 2.47
CA GLY A 116 2.23 18.24 1.39
C GLY A 116 2.89 19.54 1.88
N LEU A 117 2.46 20.06 3.04
CA LEU A 117 3.11 21.21 3.68
C LEU A 117 4.49 20.84 4.26
N LEU A 118 4.56 19.76 5.04
CA LEU A 118 5.79 19.29 5.67
C LEU A 118 6.88 18.95 4.65
N GLN A 119 6.51 18.39 3.49
CA GLN A 119 7.42 18.03 2.42
C GLN A 119 8.33 19.19 1.98
N GLN A 120 7.83 20.42 2.04
CA GLN A 120 8.53 21.61 1.53
C GLN A 120 9.72 22.01 2.40
N PHE A 121 9.63 21.84 3.72
CA PHE A 121 10.64 22.34 4.65
C PHE A 121 11.27 21.27 5.55
N VAL A 122 10.61 20.13 5.80
CA VAL A 122 11.18 19.07 6.64
C VAL A 122 12.43 18.48 6.00
N LYS A 123 13.52 18.48 6.77
CA LYS A 123 14.84 17.95 6.45
C LYS A 123 15.21 16.85 7.44
N PRO A 124 16.18 15.97 7.12
CA PRO A 124 16.52 14.84 7.98
C PRO A 124 16.91 15.22 9.42
N HIS A 125 17.61 16.34 9.60
CA HIS A 125 18.04 16.79 10.94
C HIS A 125 16.89 17.26 11.84
N HIS A 126 15.70 17.59 11.31
CA HIS A 126 14.52 17.88 12.12
C HIS A 126 13.95 16.63 12.79
N LEU A 127 14.33 15.44 12.32
CA LEU A 127 13.92 14.15 12.85
C LEU A 127 15.12 13.43 13.47
N ASP A 128 16.15 14.18 13.85
CA ASP A 128 17.38 13.66 14.47
C ASP A 128 18.12 12.60 13.63
N ILE A 129 17.91 12.57 12.30
CA ILE A 129 18.55 11.60 11.41
C ILE A 129 20.03 11.98 11.20
N PRO A 130 21.00 11.16 11.66
CA PRO A 130 22.42 11.45 11.52
C PRO A 130 22.86 11.55 10.06
N LYS A 131 23.79 12.48 9.76
CA LYS A 131 24.32 12.69 8.40
C LYS A 131 24.91 11.42 7.76
N VAL A 132 25.44 10.51 8.56
CA VAL A 132 25.99 9.23 8.08
C VAL A 132 24.91 8.35 7.42
N LEU A 133 23.64 8.53 7.80
CA LEU A 133 22.50 7.80 7.24
C LEU A 133 21.90 8.47 6.01
N HIS A 134 22.43 9.63 5.57
CA HIS A 134 21.87 10.37 4.45
C HIS A 134 22.26 9.68 3.14
N ASN A 135 21.33 8.93 2.56
CA ASN A 135 21.51 8.27 1.27
C ASN A 135 20.29 8.55 0.38
N GLU A 136 20.39 9.59 -0.44
CA GLU A 136 19.29 10.05 -1.29
C GLU A 136 18.83 8.98 -2.28
N ALA A 137 19.74 8.17 -2.83
CA ALA A 137 19.40 7.11 -3.77
C ALA A 137 18.57 6.01 -3.10
N SER A 138 19.01 5.50 -1.95
CA SER A 138 18.27 4.48 -1.20
C SER A 138 16.92 5.02 -0.70
N TRP A 139 16.89 6.25 -0.20
CA TRP A 139 15.63 6.86 0.25
C TRP A 139 14.66 7.08 -0.91
N LEU A 140 15.15 7.45 -2.10
CA LEU A 140 14.32 7.57 -3.29
C LEU A 140 13.72 6.21 -3.68
N LEU A 141 14.47 5.12 -3.59
CA LEU A 141 13.94 3.76 -3.81
C LEU A 141 12.82 3.44 -2.83
N ALA A 142 13.04 3.66 -1.53
CA ALA A 142 12.04 3.42 -0.50
C ALA A 142 10.76 4.26 -0.70
N VAL A 143 10.92 5.55 -1.04
CA VAL A 143 9.82 6.45 -1.43
C VAL A 143 9.03 5.85 -2.60
N LYS A 144 9.72 5.35 -3.63
CA LYS A 144 9.07 4.78 -4.81
C LYS A 144 8.34 3.47 -4.51
N GLU A 145 8.84 2.65 -3.59
CA GLU A 145 8.12 1.45 -3.15
C GLU A 145 6.81 1.82 -2.43
N LEU A 146 6.85 2.78 -1.50
CA LEU A 146 5.66 3.19 -0.75
C LEU A 146 4.60 3.86 -1.66
N GLN A 147 5.03 4.61 -2.68
CA GLN A 147 4.13 5.24 -3.65
C GLN A 147 3.33 4.24 -4.51
N LYS A 148 3.73 2.96 -4.57
CA LYS A 148 3.00 1.94 -5.34
C LYS A 148 1.75 1.44 -4.64
N ILE A 149 1.53 1.74 -3.36
CA ILE A 149 0.50 1.10 -2.53
C ILE A 149 -0.94 1.21 -3.10
N ASN A 150 -1.27 2.30 -3.80
CA ASN A 150 -2.59 2.46 -4.44
C ASN A 150 -2.71 1.76 -5.80
N SER A 151 -1.64 1.17 -6.32
CA SER A 151 -1.66 0.37 -7.57
C SER A 151 -2.23 -1.03 -7.37
N PHE A 152 -2.47 -1.43 -6.11
CA PHE A 152 -2.91 -2.77 -5.75
C PHE A 152 -4.22 -2.74 -4.98
N LYS A 153 -5.06 -3.78 -5.20
CA LYS A 153 -6.34 -3.97 -4.50
C LYS A 153 -6.28 -5.07 -3.43
N ALA A 154 -5.30 -5.97 -3.48
CA ALA A 154 -5.14 -7.03 -2.49
C ALA A 154 -4.37 -6.53 -1.25
N PRO A 155 -4.80 -6.87 -0.01
CA PRO A 155 -4.08 -6.52 1.22
C PRO A 155 -2.63 -6.99 1.21
N HIS A 156 -2.37 -8.24 0.77
CA HIS A 156 -1.02 -8.76 0.58
C HIS A 156 -0.12 -7.83 -0.27
N GLU A 157 -0.60 -7.41 -1.44
CA GLU A 157 0.20 -6.63 -2.39
C GLU A 157 0.45 -5.20 -1.88
N LYS A 158 -0.52 -4.62 -1.16
CA LYS A 158 -0.33 -3.35 -0.44
C LYS A 158 0.74 -3.48 0.65
N LEU A 159 0.68 -4.55 1.43
CA LEU A 159 1.65 -4.85 2.48
C LEU A 159 3.06 -5.07 1.91
N LEU A 160 3.21 -5.71 0.74
CA LEU A 160 4.51 -5.86 0.08
C LEU A 160 5.17 -4.52 -0.28
N CYS A 161 4.39 -3.49 -0.59
CA CYS A 161 4.92 -2.12 -0.81
C CYS A 161 5.53 -1.56 0.48
N ILE A 162 4.85 -1.76 1.62
CA ILE A 162 5.34 -1.36 2.95
C ILE A 162 6.62 -2.12 3.28
N MET A 163 6.61 -3.45 3.12
CA MET A 163 7.78 -4.29 3.39
C MET A 163 8.97 -3.90 2.52
N SER A 164 8.77 -3.67 1.23
CA SER A 164 9.83 -3.30 0.29
C SER A 164 10.44 -1.93 0.66
N CYS A 165 9.62 -0.97 1.07
CA CYS A 165 10.09 0.31 1.62
C CYS A 165 10.97 0.09 2.87
N CYS A 166 10.49 -0.67 3.86
CA CYS A 166 11.19 -0.93 5.12
C CYS A 166 12.49 -1.73 4.92
N GLN A 167 12.51 -2.69 4.00
CA GLN A 167 13.70 -3.46 3.65
C GLN A 167 14.80 -2.59 3.04
N VAL A 168 14.43 -1.61 2.20
CA VAL A 168 15.40 -0.64 1.66
C VAL A 168 16.03 0.18 2.79
N ILE A 169 15.25 0.59 3.79
CA ILE A 169 15.74 1.31 4.98
C ILE A 169 16.70 0.42 5.78
N ASN A 170 16.31 -0.82 6.08
CA ASN A 170 17.13 -1.73 6.87
C ASN A 170 18.42 -2.14 6.16
N ASN A 171 18.39 -2.36 4.85
CA ASN A 171 19.60 -2.62 4.07
C ASN A 171 20.56 -1.43 4.12
N LEU A 172 20.06 -0.20 4.12
CA LEU A 172 20.89 1.00 4.31
C LEU A 172 21.53 1.01 5.70
N LEU A 173 20.75 0.77 6.75
CA LEU A 173 21.25 0.73 8.13
C LEU A 173 22.32 -0.35 8.32
N LEU A 174 22.10 -1.56 7.77
CA LEU A 174 23.04 -2.67 7.82
C LEU A 174 24.34 -2.39 7.08
N ASN A 175 24.27 -1.79 5.88
CA ASN A 175 25.47 -1.45 5.12
C ASN A 175 26.34 -0.43 5.88
N ILE A 176 25.70 0.51 6.56
CA ILE A 176 26.42 1.54 7.32
C ILE A 176 27.01 0.95 8.60
N SER A 177 26.28 0.09 9.34
CA SER A 177 26.79 -0.55 10.55
C SER A 177 27.95 -1.51 10.27
N MET A 178 27.98 -2.16 9.10
CA MET A 178 29.13 -2.97 8.69
C MET A 178 30.34 -2.13 8.26
N SER A 179 30.11 -0.90 7.80
CA SER A 179 31.18 0.00 7.32
C SER A 179 31.79 0.89 8.40
N ASN A 180 31.04 1.18 9.46
CA ASN A 180 31.45 2.08 10.54
C ASN A 180 31.43 1.33 11.88
N ASP A 181 32.49 1.48 12.67
CA ASP A 181 32.69 0.86 13.99
C ASP A 181 31.76 1.44 15.09
N ARG A 182 30.60 1.99 14.69
CA ARG A 182 29.62 2.62 15.59
C ARG A 182 28.40 1.72 15.74
N THR A 183 28.06 1.46 17.00
CA THR A 183 26.83 0.80 17.43
C THR A 183 25.63 1.74 17.21
N LEU A 184 25.16 1.85 15.97
CA LEU A 184 23.80 2.35 15.69
C LEU A 184 22.81 1.27 16.14
N SER A 185 21.87 1.64 16.99
CA SER A 185 20.90 0.73 17.61
C SER A 185 19.69 0.66 16.69
N GLY A 186 19.74 -0.18 15.65
CA GLY A 186 18.92 -0.07 14.43
C GLY A 186 17.42 0.27 14.54
N ALA A 187 16.76 0.04 15.68
CA ALA A 187 15.39 0.48 15.93
C ALA A 187 15.27 2.00 16.17
N ASP A 188 16.25 2.62 16.85
CA ASP A 188 16.28 4.06 17.16
C ASP A 188 16.50 4.91 15.90
N GLU A 189 17.21 4.37 14.90
CA GLU A 189 17.41 5.05 13.63
C GLU A 189 16.34 4.74 12.57
N PHE A 190 15.61 3.62 12.70
CA PHE A 190 14.64 3.18 11.70
C PHE A 190 13.41 4.09 11.60
N LEU A 191 12.73 4.34 12.73
CA LEU A 191 11.46 5.08 12.74
C LEU A 191 11.60 6.53 12.22
N PRO A 192 12.62 7.31 12.62
CA PRO A 192 12.81 8.65 12.06
C PRO A 192 13.00 8.65 10.54
N ILE A 193 13.75 7.68 10.00
CA ILE A 193 13.93 7.53 8.55
C ILE A 193 12.60 7.15 7.88
N LEU A 194 11.82 6.25 8.48
CA LEU A 194 10.50 5.89 7.96
C LEU A 194 9.52 7.06 7.96
N ILE A 195 9.51 7.90 9.01
CA ILE A 195 8.73 9.14 9.05
C ILE A 195 9.15 10.06 7.91
N TYR A 196 10.45 10.30 7.75
CA TYR A 196 10.97 11.15 6.68
C TYR A 196 10.59 10.64 5.29
N ILE A 197 10.75 9.34 5.03
CA ILE A 197 10.37 8.71 3.77
C ILE A 197 8.86 8.79 3.54
N THR A 198 8.04 8.58 4.57
CA THR A 198 6.58 8.71 4.47
C THR A 198 6.18 10.14 4.09
N ILE A 199 6.81 11.14 4.71
CA ILE A 199 6.64 12.55 4.34
C ILE A 199 7.04 12.73 2.88
N LYS A 200 8.24 12.31 2.45
CA LYS A 200 8.70 12.50 1.07
C LYS A 200 7.92 11.70 0.03
N ALA A 201 7.27 10.61 0.42
CA ALA A 201 6.44 9.81 -0.47
C ALA A 201 5.05 10.42 -0.66
N ASN A 202 4.43 10.97 0.40
CA ASN A 202 3.02 11.38 0.45
C ASN A 202 2.09 10.37 -0.25
N PRO A 203 2.06 9.10 0.22
CA PRO A 203 1.26 8.07 -0.42
C PRO A 203 -0.23 8.44 -0.36
N PRO A 204 -0.97 8.42 -1.48
CA PRO A 204 -2.38 8.77 -1.49
C PRO A 204 -3.20 7.85 -0.58
N GLN A 205 -4.18 8.41 0.13
CA GLN A 205 -5.08 7.63 1.00
C GLN A 205 -4.33 6.76 2.03
N LEU A 206 -3.28 7.32 2.65
CA LEU A 206 -2.41 6.61 3.59
C LEU A 206 -3.21 5.96 4.74
N HIS A 207 -4.16 6.67 5.33
CA HIS A 207 -4.96 6.15 6.44
C HIS A 207 -5.84 5.00 5.99
N SER A 208 -6.58 5.15 4.88
CA SER A 208 -7.41 4.06 4.35
C SER A 208 -6.58 2.83 3.94
N ASN A 209 -5.38 3.02 3.38
CA ASN A 209 -4.48 1.91 3.05
C ASN A 209 -4.04 1.11 4.28
N LEU A 210 -3.63 1.79 5.35
CA LEU A 210 -3.19 1.12 6.58
C LEU A 210 -4.36 0.40 7.25
N LYS A 211 -5.51 1.07 7.39
CA LYS A 211 -6.74 0.48 7.94
C LYS A 211 -7.16 -0.76 7.14
N PHE A 212 -7.14 -0.68 5.81
CA PHE A 212 -7.49 -1.80 4.94
C PHE A 212 -6.54 -3.00 5.11
N VAL A 213 -5.22 -2.78 5.20
CA VAL A 213 -4.27 -3.87 5.45
C VAL A 213 -4.51 -4.50 6.82
N GLN A 214 -4.76 -3.71 7.86
CA GLN A 214 -5.04 -4.21 9.21
C GLN A 214 -6.31 -5.08 9.27
N LEU A 215 -7.37 -4.69 8.56
CA LEU A 215 -8.65 -5.40 8.62
C LEU A 215 -8.70 -6.65 7.73
N PHE A 216 -8.06 -6.62 6.55
CA PHE A 216 -8.31 -7.61 5.50
C PHE A 216 -7.12 -8.50 5.15
N ARG A 217 -5.90 -8.22 5.64
CA ARG A 217 -4.79 -9.18 5.51
C ARG A 217 -5.07 -10.38 6.43
N ARG A 218 -4.85 -11.61 5.95
CA ARG A 218 -4.94 -12.81 6.80
C ARG A 218 -4.14 -12.63 8.10
N GLU A 219 -4.80 -12.76 9.25
CA GLU A 219 -4.20 -12.54 10.57
C GLU A 219 -2.96 -13.41 10.81
N THR A 220 -2.97 -14.66 10.33
CA THR A 220 -1.84 -15.59 10.43
C THR A 220 -0.57 -15.12 9.68
N LYS A 221 -0.69 -14.07 8.86
CA LYS A 221 0.41 -13.46 8.10
C LYS A 221 0.86 -12.11 8.63
N LEU A 222 0.16 -11.55 9.61
CA LEU A 222 0.54 -10.30 10.30
C LEU A 222 1.29 -10.65 11.59
N ILE A 223 2.49 -11.21 11.46
CA ILE A 223 3.32 -11.60 12.61
C ILE A 223 4.77 -11.16 12.42
N SER A 224 5.52 -11.02 13.52
CA SER A 224 6.96 -10.79 13.52
C SER A 224 7.36 -9.51 12.74
N GLU A 225 8.31 -9.60 11.80
CA GLU A 225 8.82 -8.47 11.01
C GLU A 225 7.72 -7.73 10.25
N VAL A 226 6.71 -8.46 9.75
CA VAL A 226 5.58 -7.88 8.99
C VAL A 226 4.74 -6.98 9.89
N GLU A 227 4.38 -7.47 11.07
CA GLU A 227 3.62 -6.73 12.08
C GLU A 227 4.42 -5.53 12.58
N TYR A 228 5.72 -5.71 12.81
CA TYR A 228 6.63 -4.64 13.22
C TYR A 228 6.64 -3.50 12.20
N TYR A 229 6.80 -3.77 10.90
CA TYR A 229 6.80 -2.73 9.87
C TYR A 229 5.46 -2.01 9.73
N LEU A 230 4.34 -2.75 9.76
CA LEU A 230 3.01 -2.16 9.71
C LEU A 230 2.80 -1.22 10.91
N THR A 231 3.16 -1.68 12.11
CA THR A 231 3.08 -0.89 13.35
C THR A 231 3.93 0.37 13.26
N ASN A 232 5.16 0.28 12.77
CA ASN A 232 6.02 1.46 12.62
C ASN A 232 5.46 2.47 11.60
N LEU A 233 4.85 2.01 10.50
CA LEU A 233 4.22 2.93 9.54
C LEU A 233 2.94 3.57 10.10
N ILE A 234 2.19 2.84 10.93
CA ILE A 234 1.05 3.41 11.68
C ILE A 234 1.56 4.47 12.67
N SER A 235 2.64 4.19 13.41
CA SER A 235 3.28 5.16 14.31
C SER A 235 3.79 6.39 13.55
N ALA A 236 4.37 6.20 12.36
CA ALA A 236 4.81 7.29 11.50
C ALA A 236 3.62 8.16 11.04
N LYS A 237 2.50 7.54 10.65
CA LYS A 237 1.24 8.26 10.34
C LYS A 237 0.79 9.09 11.55
N MET A 238 0.71 8.48 12.74
CA MET A 238 0.28 9.16 13.96
C MET A 238 1.19 10.35 14.31
N PHE A 239 2.51 10.16 14.23
CA PHE A 239 3.48 11.24 14.41
C PHE A 239 3.22 12.41 13.45
N ILE A 240 2.97 12.14 12.17
CA ILE A 240 2.72 13.16 11.15
C ILE A 240 1.44 13.97 11.45
N ILE A 241 0.39 13.32 11.98
CA ILE A 241 -0.85 14.01 12.37
C ILE A 241 -0.56 15.01 13.49
N ASP A 242 0.15 14.56 14.53
CA ASP A 242 0.39 15.34 15.75
C ASP A 242 1.63 16.26 15.68
N VAL A 243 2.35 16.26 14.56
CA VAL A 243 3.63 16.97 14.43
C VAL A 243 3.46 18.48 14.63
N ASN A 244 4.32 19.00 15.49
CA ASN A 244 4.44 20.40 15.87
C ASN A 244 5.93 20.81 15.94
N ALA A 245 6.20 22.06 16.32
CA ALA A 245 7.56 22.61 16.36
C ALA A 245 8.50 21.81 17.27
N ARG A 246 8.02 21.37 18.44
CA ARG A 246 8.82 20.58 19.41
C ARG A 246 9.17 19.21 18.85
N SER A 247 8.23 18.57 18.16
CA SER A 247 8.45 17.28 17.50
C SER A 247 9.55 17.34 16.43
N LEU A 248 9.83 18.52 15.88
CA LEU A 248 10.83 18.76 14.83
C LEU A 248 12.08 19.50 15.33
N SER A 249 12.23 19.64 16.65
CA SER A 249 13.34 20.36 17.28
C SER A 249 13.54 21.78 16.73
N MET A 250 12.45 22.51 16.49
CA MET A 250 12.46 23.90 16.00
C MET A 250 11.59 24.83 16.85
N GLU A 251 11.85 26.13 16.74
CA GLU A 251 11.07 27.16 17.41
C GLU A 251 9.65 27.27 16.85
N GLU A 252 8.67 27.55 17.70
CA GLU A 252 7.26 27.65 17.28
C GLU A 252 7.06 28.72 16.19
N SER A 253 7.73 29.86 16.33
CA SER A 253 7.69 30.95 15.35
C SER A 253 8.26 30.54 13.98
N GLU A 254 9.31 29.71 13.97
CA GLU A 254 9.92 29.19 12.74
C GLU A 254 9.00 28.16 12.08
N PHE A 255 8.44 27.23 12.86
CA PHE A 255 7.49 26.23 12.37
C PHE A 255 6.28 26.90 11.72
N GLN A 256 5.65 27.87 12.39
CA GLN A 256 4.49 28.58 11.84
C GLN A 256 4.84 29.34 10.56
N LYS A 257 6.02 29.98 10.51
CA LYS A 257 6.51 30.65 9.30
C LYS A 257 6.69 29.66 8.15
N HIS A 258 7.29 28.49 8.39
CA HIS A 258 7.46 27.46 7.36
C HIS A 258 6.12 26.89 6.88
N MET A 259 5.19 26.60 7.79
CA MET A 259 3.85 26.14 7.43
C MET A 259 3.10 27.16 6.57
N GLU A 260 3.20 28.45 6.89
CA GLU A 260 2.55 29.50 6.12
C GLU A 260 3.16 29.69 4.73
N LEU A 261 4.50 29.73 4.64
CA LEU A 261 5.19 29.75 3.36
C LEU A 261 4.83 28.54 2.50
N ALA A 262 4.68 27.36 3.11
CA ALA A 262 4.28 26.15 2.41
C ALA A 262 2.84 26.23 1.86
N ARG A 263 1.90 26.81 2.63
CA ARG A 263 0.51 27.03 2.17
C ARG A 263 0.47 27.96 0.96
N LEU A 264 1.22 29.06 1.01
CA LEU A 264 1.30 30.01 -0.10
C LEU A 264 1.87 29.37 -1.37
N ALA A 265 2.94 28.57 -1.25
CA ALA A 265 3.53 27.87 -2.38
C ALA A 265 2.57 26.85 -3.04
N THR A 266 1.78 26.15 -2.24
CA THR A 266 0.76 25.21 -2.74
C THR A 266 -0.36 25.94 -3.49
N GLN A 267 -0.83 27.10 -3.00
CA GLN A 267 -1.87 27.89 -3.67
C GLN A 267 -1.42 28.45 -5.03
N VAL A 268 -0.17 28.92 -5.14
CA VAL A 268 0.39 29.42 -6.40
C VAL A 268 0.51 28.31 -7.46
N SER A 269 0.84 27.09 -7.04
CA SER A 269 0.90 25.93 -7.94
C SER A 269 -0.46 25.51 -8.49
N VAL A 270 -1.53 25.64 -7.69
CA VAL A 270 -2.91 25.30 -8.13
C VAL A 270 -3.52 26.41 -8.99
N ALA A 271 -3.19 27.68 -8.74
CA ALA A 271 -3.70 28.82 -9.51
C ALA A 271 -3.04 29.00 -10.90
N SER A 272 -2.07 28.16 -11.25
CA SER A 272 -1.40 28.17 -12.56
C SER A 272 -1.84 27.00 -13.44
N PRO A 273 -3.01 27.03 -14.11
CA PRO A 273 -3.27 26.13 -15.21
C PRO A 273 -2.45 26.59 -16.42
N SER A 274 -1.54 25.72 -16.86
CA SER A 274 -0.86 25.69 -18.16
C SER A 274 -1.57 26.50 -19.27
N SER A 275 -1.05 27.69 -19.55
CA SER A 275 -1.23 28.37 -20.84
C SER A 275 -0.28 27.76 -21.88
N SER A 276 -0.45 26.48 -22.20
CA SER A 276 0.15 25.87 -23.39
C SER A 276 -0.91 25.78 -24.49
N GLN A 277 -1.08 26.89 -25.22
CA GLN A 277 -1.71 26.88 -26.53
C GLN A 277 -0.91 25.93 -27.45
N ALA A 278 -1.45 24.76 -27.74
CA ALA A 278 -0.99 23.94 -28.85
C ALA A 278 -1.63 24.46 -30.16
N PRO A 279 -0.88 24.64 -31.26
CA PRO A 279 -1.41 25.14 -32.51
C PRO A 279 -2.35 24.10 -33.17
N PRO A 280 -3.42 24.53 -33.85
CA PRO A 280 -4.44 23.64 -34.37
C PRO A 280 -4.02 23.05 -35.72
N HIS A 281 -3.23 21.97 -35.71
CA HIS A 281 -3.08 21.10 -36.88
C HIS A 281 -2.60 19.71 -36.45
N LEU A 282 -3.54 18.86 -35.98
CA LEU A 282 -3.44 17.37 -36.02
C LEU A 282 -4.63 16.64 -35.35
N GLN A 283 -5.82 17.26 -35.20
CA GLN A 283 -7.02 16.57 -34.69
C GLN A 283 -7.76 15.70 -35.74
N GLY A 284 -7.18 15.49 -36.92
CA GLY A 284 -7.82 14.74 -38.01
C GLY A 284 -7.51 13.22 -38.07
N GLN A 285 -6.52 12.71 -37.32
CA GLN A 285 -5.93 11.40 -37.66
C GLN A 285 -6.06 10.29 -36.61
N ILE A 286 -6.76 10.53 -35.50
CA ILE A 286 -6.94 9.52 -34.43
C ILE A 286 -8.35 8.88 -34.45
N ARG A 287 -9.31 9.43 -35.20
CA ARG A 287 -10.68 8.87 -35.30
C ARG A 287 -10.88 7.70 -36.28
N ARG A 288 -9.84 7.21 -36.95
CA ARG A 288 -9.94 6.10 -37.93
C ARG A 288 -9.31 4.77 -37.52
N LYS A 289 -8.79 4.63 -36.29
CA LYS A 289 -8.21 3.35 -35.82
C LYS A 289 -9.04 2.59 -34.76
N LEU A 290 -10.24 3.07 -34.41
CA LEU A 290 -11.10 2.41 -33.41
C LEU A 290 -12.31 1.63 -33.98
N ILE A 291 -12.42 1.45 -35.31
CA ILE A 291 -13.59 0.79 -35.92
C ILE A 291 -13.26 -0.63 -36.47
N TRP A 292 -12.09 -1.21 -36.15
CA TRP A 292 -11.67 -2.48 -36.76
C TRP A 292 -11.13 -3.53 -35.77
N GLN A 293 -11.73 -3.69 -34.58
CA GLN A 293 -11.44 -4.83 -33.68
C GLN A 293 -12.67 -5.28 -32.85
N GLY A 294 -13.85 -5.31 -33.45
CA GLY A 294 -15.09 -5.63 -32.72
C GLY A 294 -16.07 -6.51 -33.47
N THR A 295 -15.61 -7.56 -34.16
CA THR A 295 -16.48 -8.67 -34.65
C THR A 295 -15.62 -9.85 -35.08
N ALA A 296 -15.43 -10.86 -34.21
CA ALA A 296 -15.27 -12.27 -34.57
C ALA A 296 -15.05 -13.13 -33.31
N ALA A 297 -16.03 -13.97 -33.00
CA ALA A 297 -15.91 -15.34 -32.44
C ALA A 297 -17.12 -15.68 -31.56
N VAL A 298 -18.24 -15.99 -32.21
CA VAL A 298 -19.25 -16.94 -31.71
C VAL A 298 -19.29 -18.05 -32.76
N SER A 299 -18.70 -19.20 -32.42
CA SER A 299 -18.98 -20.56 -32.90
C SER A 299 -18.05 -21.50 -32.16
#